data_AF-A0A4Q7KU96-F1
#
_entry.id   AF-A0A4Q7KU96-F1
#
_cell.length_a   1.000
_cell.length_b   1.000
_cell.length_c   1.000
_cell.angle_alpha   90.00
_cell.angle_beta   90.00
_cell.angle_gamma   90.00
#
_symmetry.space_group_name_H-M   'P 1'
#
loop_
_entity.id
_entity.type
_entity.pdbx_description
1 polymer ?
#
loop_
_entity_poly.entity_id
_entity_poly.type
_entity_poly.pdbx_seq_one_letter_code
_entity_poly.pdbx_strand_id
1 'polypeptide(L)'
;MAESRLADVAPELAGALIRADDRRRAAAVHAACAEALRQADLRDARTDRVVAALAADETVGAQEVSHLVDELDEAAWDLQDAVEQGIAEQSAYLAAFARARAASALAFAADAGSAHESACEAVYEALHAVTDTDQLHDAVAAALASPGEQQAE
;
A
#
# COMPACT_ATOMS: atom_id res chain seq x y z
N MET A 1 3.00 4.89 22.28
CA MET A 1 3.15 4.19 20.99
C MET A 1 2.90 5.22 19.93
N ALA A 2 3.68 5.27 18.85
CA ALA A 2 3.34 6.17 17.73
C ALA A 2 1.96 5.75 17.21
N GLU A 3 1.00 6.67 17.24
CA GLU A 3 -0.33 6.47 16.65
C GLU A 3 -0.17 6.58 15.13
N SER A 4 -0.17 5.44 14.44
CA SER A 4 -0.22 5.41 12.96
C SER A 4 -1.62 5.78 12.49
N ARG A 5 -1.76 6.36 11.29
CA ARG A 5 -3.09 6.70 10.73
C ARG A 5 -3.99 5.48 10.54
N LEU A 6 -3.40 4.30 10.34
CA LEU A 6 -4.12 3.03 10.31
C LEU A 6 -4.88 2.74 11.61
N ALA A 7 -4.34 3.16 12.77
CA ALA A 7 -4.96 2.91 14.06
C ALA A 7 -6.29 3.66 14.22
N ASP A 8 -6.44 4.81 13.54
CA ASP A 8 -7.67 5.61 13.59
C ASP A 8 -8.79 5.01 12.74
N VAL A 9 -8.45 4.40 11.60
CA VAL A 9 -9.43 3.90 10.61
C VAL A 9 -9.67 2.39 10.71
N ALA A 10 -8.65 1.63 11.12
CA ALA A 10 -8.68 0.17 11.22
C ALA A 10 -7.81 -0.31 12.40
N PRO A 11 -8.22 -0.01 13.66
CA PRO A 11 -7.43 -0.31 14.85
C PRO A 11 -7.08 -1.79 15.00
N GLU A 12 -7.94 -2.69 14.53
CA GLU A 12 -7.69 -4.14 14.59
C GLU A 12 -6.58 -4.59 13.64
N LEU A 13 -6.51 -4.02 12.44
CA LEU A 13 -5.41 -4.28 11.50
C LEU A 13 -4.09 -3.73 12.02
N ALA A 14 -4.10 -2.49 12.53
CA ALA A 14 -2.92 -1.90 13.17
C ALA A 14 -2.42 -2.77 14.33
N GLY A 15 -3.34 -3.20 15.21
CA GLY A 15 -3.01 -4.09 16.31
C GLY A 15 -2.47 -5.45 15.86
N ALA A 16 -3.00 -6.02 14.77
CA ALA A 16 -2.54 -7.28 14.23
C ALA A 16 -1.13 -7.17 13.61
N LEU A 17 -0.85 -6.10 12.87
CA LEU A 17 0.49 -5.81 12.31
C LEU A 17 1.54 -5.62 13.41
N ILE A 18 1.20 -4.91 14.48
CA ILE A 18 2.10 -4.69 15.63
C ILE A 18 2.46 -6.00 16.34
N ARG A 19 1.52 -6.95 16.42
CA ARG A 19 1.73 -8.26 17.08
C ARG A 19 2.40 -9.29 16.17
N ALA A 20 2.41 -9.06 14.86
CA ALA A 20 3.03 -9.96 13.90
C ALA A 20 4.56 -9.91 14.02
N ASP A 21 5.22 -11.05 13.80
CA ASP A 21 6.66 -11.05 13.52
C ASP A 21 6.95 -10.41 12.16
N ASP A 22 8.23 -10.12 11.92
CA ASP A 22 8.68 -9.38 10.75
C ASP A 22 8.26 -10.04 9.44
N ARG A 23 8.32 -11.38 9.36
CA ARG A 23 7.92 -12.15 8.18
C ARG A 23 6.42 -12.02 7.90
N ARG A 24 5.57 -12.24 8.91
CA ARG A 24 4.11 -12.12 8.74
C ARG A 24 3.70 -10.69 8.45
N ARG A 25 4.36 -9.70 9.05
CA ARG A 25 4.13 -8.28 8.78
C ARG A 25 4.51 -7.91 7.35
N ALA A 26 5.68 -8.34 6.88
CA ALA A 26 6.11 -8.12 5.50
C ALA A 26 5.15 -8.78 4.50
N ALA A 27 4.72 -10.01 4.75
CA ALA A 27 3.74 -10.70 3.91
C ALA A 27 2.39 -9.96 3.86
N ALA A 28 1.94 -9.42 5.00
CA ALA A 28 0.72 -8.64 5.10
C ALA A 28 0.79 -7.33 4.31
N VAL A 29 1.90 -6.60 4.42
CA VAL A 29 2.16 -5.38 3.66
C VAL A 29 2.21 -5.67 2.16
N HIS A 30 2.90 -6.74 1.76
CA HIS A 30 2.96 -7.17 0.36
C HIS A 30 1.57 -7.51 -0.19
N ALA A 31 0.75 -8.25 0.58
CA ALA A 31 -0.62 -8.56 0.20
C ALA A 31 -1.49 -7.31 0.04
N ALA A 32 -1.38 -6.34 0.97
CA ALA A 32 -2.10 -5.07 0.88
C ALA A 32 -1.70 -4.27 -0.36
N CYS A 33 -0.39 -4.16 -0.65
CA CYS A 33 0.11 -3.43 -1.82
C CYS A 33 -0.32 -4.09 -3.12
N ALA A 34 -0.23 -5.42 -3.22
CA ALA A 34 -0.65 -6.15 -4.41
C ALA A 34 -2.14 -5.95 -4.70
N GLU A 35 -2.98 -5.97 -3.66
CA GLU A 35 -4.40 -5.76 -3.78
C GLU A 35 -4.75 -4.31 -4.16
N ALA A 36 -4.07 -3.33 -3.57
CA ALA A 36 -4.21 -1.92 -3.93
C ALA A 36 -3.84 -1.65 -5.39
N LEU A 37 -2.69 -2.13 -5.86
CA LEU A 37 -2.26 -1.99 -7.26
C LEU A 37 -3.27 -2.60 -8.23
N ARG A 38 -3.80 -3.78 -7.89
CA ARG A 38 -4.80 -4.48 -8.70
C ARG A 38 -6.11 -3.71 -8.80
N GLN A 39 -6.65 -3.22 -7.68
CA GLN A 39 -7.93 -2.49 -7.68
C GLN A 39 -7.81 -1.09 -8.28
N ALA A 40 -6.67 -0.41 -8.09
CA ALA A 40 -6.41 0.91 -8.69
C ALA A 40 -6.08 0.85 -10.20
N ASP A 41 -5.95 -0.36 -10.77
CA ASP A 41 -5.47 -0.62 -12.14
C ASP A 41 -4.19 0.19 -12.44
N LEU A 42 -3.25 0.19 -11.48
CA LEU A 42 -1.94 0.83 -11.65
C LEU A 42 -0.97 -0.17 -12.26
N ARG A 43 -0.53 0.10 -13.50
CA ARG A 43 0.46 -0.71 -14.22
C ARG A 43 1.65 0.16 -14.60
N ASP A 44 2.72 0.07 -13.82
CA ASP A 44 3.95 0.81 -14.06
C ASP A 44 5.17 -0.10 -13.81
N ALA A 45 6.17 -0.05 -14.68
CA ALA A 45 7.36 -0.89 -14.54
C ALA A 45 8.15 -0.59 -13.24
N ARG A 46 7.99 0.60 -12.65
CA ARG A 46 8.55 0.96 -11.34
C ARG A 46 7.87 0.19 -10.22
N THR A 47 6.53 0.08 -10.24
CA THR A 47 5.79 -0.71 -9.24
C THR A 47 6.10 -2.19 -9.35
N ASP A 48 6.17 -2.71 -10.58
CA ASP A 48 6.47 -4.14 -10.82
C ASP A 48 7.83 -4.53 -10.25
N ARG A 49 8.84 -3.66 -10.41
CA ARG A 49 10.18 -3.87 -9.86
C ARG A 49 10.19 -3.91 -8.33
N VAL A 50 9.47 -2.99 -7.68
CA VAL A 50 9.41 -2.96 -6.22
C VAL A 50 8.63 -4.15 -5.66
N VAL A 51 7.51 -4.54 -6.28
CA VAL A 51 6.77 -5.75 -5.89
C VAL A 51 7.67 -7.00 -6.01
N ALA A 52 8.40 -7.13 -7.11
CA ALA A 52 9.32 -8.26 -7.30
C ALA A 52 10.43 -8.28 -6.23
N ALA A 53 10.99 -7.13 -5.88
CA ALA A 53 12.03 -7.03 -4.85
C ALA A 53 11.47 -7.36 -3.45
N LEU A 54 10.27 -6.86 -3.10
CA LEU A 54 9.60 -7.19 -1.84
C LEU A 54 9.33 -8.69 -1.72
N ALA A 55 8.91 -9.35 -2.81
CA ALA A 55 8.69 -10.79 -2.84
C ALA A 55 9.99 -11.61 -2.67
N ALA A 56 11.14 -11.04 -3.07
CA ALA A 56 12.46 -11.65 -2.94
C ALA A 56 13.18 -11.31 -1.63
N ASP A 57 12.55 -10.54 -0.72
CA ASP A 57 13.18 -9.97 0.48
C ASP A 57 14.43 -9.12 0.16
N GLU A 58 14.42 -8.49 -1.01
CA GLU A 58 15.49 -7.62 -1.48
C GLU A 58 15.20 -6.16 -1.15
N THR A 59 16.24 -5.42 -0.74
CA THR A 59 16.13 -3.97 -0.59
C THR A 59 16.07 -3.32 -1.98
N VAL A 60 15.01 -2.58 -2.24
CA VAL A 60 14.86 -1.78 -3.46
C VAL A 60 14.88 -0.31 -3.12
N GLY A 61 15.54 0.49 -3.95
CA GLY A 61 15.57 1.94 -3.77
C GLY A 61 14.17 2.51 -3.91
N ALA A 62 13.57 2.94 -2.79
CA ALA A 62 12.23 3.53 -2.75
C ALA A 62 12.09 4.78 -3.63
N GLN A 63 13.21 5.41 -4.00
CA GLN A 63 13.25 6.67 -4.74
C GLN A 63 12.50 6.63 -6.08
N GLU A 64 12.56 5.52 -6.82
CA GLU A 64 11.84 5.42 -8.10
C GLU A 64 10.31 5.38 -7.92
N VAL A 65 9.84 4.75 -6.84
CA VAL A 65 8.40 4.71 -6.52
C VAL A 65 7.98 6.02 -5.87
N SER A 66 8.83 6.66 -5.05
CA SER A 66 8.55 8.00 -4.53
C SER A 66 8.32 9.02 -5.65
N HIS A 67 9.16 9.03 -6.69
CA HIS A 67 8.90 9.91 -7.85
C HIS A 67 7.58 9.57 -8.57
N LEU A 68 7.22 8.29 -8.66
CA LEU A 68 5.93 7.89 -9.21
C LEU A 68 4.76 8.37 -8.34
N VAL A 69 4.91 8.37 -7.02
CA VAL A 69 3.91 8.93 -6.10
C VAL A 69 3.70 10.40 -6.40
N ASP A 70 4.79 11.18 -6.50
CA ASP A 70 4.72 12.61 -6.80
C ASP A 70 4.01 12.87 -8.15
N GLU A 71 4.36 12.12 -9.21
CA GLU A 71 3.72 12.21 -10.53
C GLU A 71 2.21 11.90 -10.47
N LEU A 72 1.82 10.87 -9.73
CA LEU A 72 0.43 10.44 -9.63
C LEU A 72 -0.39 11.36 -8.73
N ASP A 73 0.19 11.89 -7.65
CA ASP A 73 -0.45 12.91 -6.83
C ASP A 73 -0.66 14.17 -7.68
N GLU A 74 0.35 14.71 -8.37
CA GLU A 74 0.17 15.88 -9.24
C GLU A 74 -0.95 15.67 -10.27
N ALA A 75 -1.00 14.50 -10.91
CA ALA A 75 -2.10 14.15 -11.82
C ALA A 75 -3.48 14.10 -11.14
N ALA A 76 -3.55 13.63 -9.89
CA ALA A 76 -4.79 13.63 -9.12
C ALA A 76 -5.22 15.06 -8.76
N TRP A 77 -4.29 15.94 -8.42
CA TRP A 77 -4.57 17.35 -8.14
C TRP A 77 -5.07 18.09 -9.38
N ASP A 78 -4.43 17.91 -10.54
CA ASP A 78 -4.90 18.47 -11.82
C ASP A 78 -6.32 18.02 -12.16
N LEU A 79 -6.64 16.74 -11.90
CA LEU A 79 -7.98 16.21 -12.12
C LEU A 79 -8.99 16.75 -11.11
N GLN A 80 -8.59 17.01 -9.86
CA GLN A 80 -9.44 17.66 -8.88
C GLN A 80 -9.84 19.06 -9.35
N ASP A 81 -8.87 19.85 -9.79
CA ASP A 81 -9.10 21.20 -10.33
C ASP A 81 -10.03 21.17 -11.56
N ALA A 82 -9.84 20.18 -12.45
CA ALA A 82 -10.71 19.98 -13.60
C ALA A 82 -12.14 19.58 -13.20
N VAL A 83 -12.33 18.79 -12.14
CA VAL A 83 -13.66 18.44 -11.59
C VAL A 83 -14.34 19.68 -11.01
N GLU A 84 -13.61 20.49 -10.23
CA GLU A 84 -14.14 21.73 -9.64
C GLU A 84 -14.59 22.75 -10.71
N GLN A 85 -13.92 22.73 -11.86
CA GLN A 85 -14.26 23.54 -13.03
C GLN A 85 -15.36 22.92 -13.92
N GLY A 86 -15.82 21.70 -13.61
CA GLY A 86 -16.81 20.97 -14.42
C GLY A 86 -16.29 20.46 -15.77
N ILE A 87 -14.97 20.32 -15.91
CA ILE A 87 -14.28 19.84 -17.11
C ILE A 87 -14.13 18.31 -17.08
N ALA A 88 -13.95 17.74 -15.88
CA ALA A 88 -13.78 16.30 -15.67
C ALA A 88 -14.85 15.74 -14.72
N GLU A 89 -15.05 14.43 -14.79
CA GLU A 89 -15.95 13.70 -13.89
C GLU A 89 -15.26 13.37 -12.57
N GLN A 90 -16.01 13.38 -11.46
CA GLN A 90 -15.50 13.02 -10.13
C GLN A 90 -14.83 11.64 -10.10
N SER A 91 -15.32 10.71 -10.92
CA SER A 91 -14.77 9.35 -11.05
C SER A 91 -13.33 9.34 -11.61
N ALA A 92 -12.97 10.31 -12.46
CA ALA A 92 -11.62 10.42 -13.00
C ALA A 92 -10.62 10.83 -11.90
N TYR A 93 -10.99 11.81 -11.06
CA TYR A 93 -10.21 12.18 -9.88
C TYR A 93 -10.04 10.99 -8.92
N LEU A 94 -11.13 10.28 -8.59
CA LEU A 94 -11.07 9.15 -7.67
C LEU A 94 -10.15 8.04 -8.18
N ALA A 95 -10.16 7.77 -9.49
CA ALA A 95 -9.26 6.79 -10.10
C ALA A 95 -7.78 7.24 -10.04
N ALA A 96 -7.50 8.52 -10.28
CA ALA A 96 -6.14 9.06 -10.16
C ALA A 96 -5.64 9.06 -8.71
N PHE A 97 -6.49 9.48 -7.77
CA PHE A 97 -6.21 9.43 -6.34
C PHE A 97 -5.91 8.00 -5.88
N ALA A 98 -6.73 7.03 -6.27
CA ALA A 98 -6.52 5.62 -5.92
C ALA A 98 -5.15 5.10 -6.39
N ARG A 99 -4.72 5.49 -7.59
CA ARG A 99 -3.38 5.13 -8.12
C ARG A 99 -2.27 5.76 -7.30
N ALA A 100 -2.39 7.05 -6.94
CA ALA A 100 -1.40 7.73 -6.11
C ALA A 100 -1.26 7.05 -4.74
N ARG A 101 -2.38 6.71 -4.10
CA ARG A 101 -2.40 5.97 -2.82
C ARG A 101 -1.84 4.55 -2.96
N ALA A 102 -2.10 3.84 -4.07
CA ALA A 102 -1.51 2.53 -4.33
C ALA A 102 0.03 2.59 -4.47
N ALA A 103 0.54 3.59 -5.20
CA ALA A 103 1.98 3.81 -5.31
C ALA A 103 2.59 4.21 -3.95
N SER A 104 1.88 5.03 -3.17
CA SER A 104 2.29 5.49 -1.84
C SER A 104 2.43 4.31 -0.86
N ALA A 105 1.45 3.38 -0.88
CA ALA A 105 1.53 2.14 -0.12
C ALA A 105 2.82 1.36 -0.43
N LEU A 106 3.17 1.27 -1.71
CA LEU A 106 4.37 0.58 -2.16
C LEU A 106 5.66 1.32 -1.78
N ALA A 107 5.66 2.65 -1.79
CA ALA A 107 6.79 3.46 -1.31
C ALA A 107 7.07 3.22 0.18
N PHE A 108 6.02 3.23 1.01
CA PHE A 108 6.15 2.89 2.44
C PHE A 108 6.61 1.44 2.65
N ALA A 109 6.13 0.50 1.83
CA ALA A 109 6.57 -0.89 1.87
C ALA A 109 8.07 -1.04 1.53
N ALA A 110 8.56 -0.28 0.53
CA ALA A 110 9.96 -0.31 0.11
C ALA A 110 10.90 0.36 1.14
N ASP A 111 10.45 1.41 1.81
CA ASP A 111 11.19 2.06 2.89
C ASP A 111 11.17 1.24 4.19
N ALA A 112 10.24 0.26 4.29
CA ALA A 112 9.87 -0.33 5.57
C ALA A 112 11.03 -1.00 6.30
N GLY A 113 11.97 -1.69 5.65
CA GLY A 113 13.15 -2.26 6.30
C GLY A 113 12.92 -2.99 7.65
N SER A 114 11.69 -3.47 7.93
CA SER A 114 11.11 -3.99 9.21
C SER A 114 10.42 -3.04 10.22
N ALA A 115 10.40 -1.71 10.04
CA ALA A 115 9.75 -0.77 10.96
C ALA A 115 8.21 -0.88 10.98
N HIS A 116 7.65 -0.97 12.19
CA HIS A 116 6.20 -1.12 12.39
C HIS A 116 5.39 0.05 11.84
N GLU A 117 5.93 1.27 11.91
CA GLU A 117 5.27 2.49 11.46
C GLU A 117 5.06 2.48 9.95
N SER A 118 6.10 2.20 9.16
CA SER A 118 6.00 2.10 7.69
C SER A 118 5.04 0.99 7.25
N ALA A 119 4.97 -0.13 7.98
CA ALA A 119 4.01 -1.19 7.69
C ALA A 119 2.55 -0.73 7.89
N CYS A 120 2.28 0.00 8.97
CA CYS A 120 0.95 0.57 9.20
C CYS A 120 0.60 1.63 8.15
N GLU A 121 1.55 2.50 7.79
CA GLU A 121 1.33 3.53 6.76
C GLU A 121 1.11 2.90 5.38
N ALA A 122 1.85 1.86 5.01
CA ALA A 122 1.64 1.13 3.77
C ALA A 122 0.21 0.56 3.67
N VAL A 123 -0.27 -0.10 4.73
CA VAL A 123 -1.63 -0.66 4.77
C VAL A 123 -2.70 0.43 4.81
N TYR A 124 -2.44 1.56 5.49
CA TYR A 124 -3.34 2.71 5.47
C TYR A 124 -3.51 3.29 4.06
N GLU A 125 -2.41 3.50 3.34
CA GLU A 125 -2.46 4.01 1.96
C GLU A 125 -3.15 3.00 1.03
N ALA A 126 -2.89 1.70 1.21
CA ALA A 126 -3.57 0.64 0.46
C ALA A 126 -5.10 0.65 0.68
N LEU A 127 -5.57 0.87 1.92
CA LEU A 127 -7.00 1.02 2.22
C LEU A 127 -7.65 2.18 1.47
N HIS A 128 -6.91 3.25 1.21
CA HIS A 128 -7.41 4.42 0.47
C HIS A 128 -7.27 4.28 -1.06
N ALA A 129 -6.63 3.21 -1.51
CA ALA A 129 -6.48 2.88 -2.93
C ALA A 129 -7.53 1.89 -3.44
N VAL A 130 -8.26 1.23 -2.55
CA VAL A 130 -9.22 0.17 -2.91
C VAL A 130 -10.66 0.64 -2.86
N THR A 131 -11.49 0.02 -3.70
CA THR A 131 -12.95 0.18 -3.68
C THR A 131 -13.65 -0.89 -2.84
N ASP A 132 -13.03 -2.06 -2.74
CA ASP A 132 -13.48 -3.18 -1.91
C ASP A 132 -12.47 -3.39 -0.78
N THR A 133 -12.77 -2.78 0.37
CA THR A 133 -11.94 -2.88 1.58
C THR A 133 -11.99 -4.26 2.21
N ASP A 134 -13.08 -5.02 2.02
CA ASP A 134 -13.21 -6.37 2.56
C ASP A 134 -12.21 -7.31 1.89
N GLN A 135 -12.03 -7.22 0.56
CA GLN A 135 -11.00 -7.98 -0.16
C GLN A 135 -9.58 -7.67 0.34
N LEU A 136 -9.28 -6.40 0.64
CA LEU A 136 -7.99 -6.03 1.22
C LEU A 136 -7.83 -6.59 2.63
N HIS A 137 -8.86 -6.49 3.47
CA HIS A 137 -8.86 -7.04 4.81
C HIS A 137 -8.61 -8.56 4.80
N ASP A 138 -9.30 -9.29 3.93
CA ASP A 138 -9.17 -10.73 3.79
C ASP A 138 -7.75 -11.12 3.34
N ALA A 139 -7.17 -10.39 2.37
CA ALA A 139 -5.81 -10.62 1.90
C ALA A 139 -4.77 -10.39 3.01
N VAL A 140 -4.90 -9.30 3.77
CA VAL A 140 -4.03 -8.98 4.90
C VAL A 140 -4.18 -10.01 6.03
N ALA A 141 -5.41 -10.37 6.39
CA ALA A 141 -5.68 -11.34 7.43
C ALA A 141 -5.12 -12.73 7.08
N ALA A 142 -5.26 -13.18 5.83
CA ALA A 142 -4.70 -14.45 5.35
C ALA A 142 -3.16 -14.47 5.44
N ALA A 143 -2.50 -13.36 5.08
CA ALA A 143 -1.05 -13.24 5.20
C ALA A 143 -0.58 -13.27 6.67
N LEU A 144 -1.32 -12.63 7.57
CA LEU A 144 -1.03 -12.63 9.01
C LEU A 144 -1.30 -13.99 9.69
N ALA A 145 -2.23 -14.78 9.15
CA ALA A 145 -2.59 -16.10 9.66
C ALA A 145 -1.68 -17.23 9.16
N SER A 146 -0.89 -16.99 8.10
CA SER A 146 0.00 -17.99 7.52
C SER A 146 1.07 -18.39 8.53
N PRO A 147 1.19 -19.69 8.90
CA PRO A 147 2.23 -20.14 9.80
C PRO A 147 3.59 -19.87 9.15
N GLY A 148 4.47 -19.15 9.84
CA GLY A 148 5.85 -19.01 9.40
C GLY A 148 6.43 -20.42 9.31
N GLU A 149 6.74 -20.88 8.09
CA GLU A 149 7.48 -22.13 7.91
C GLU A 149 8.72 -22.03 8.78
N GLN A 150 8.76 -22.87 9.82
CA GLN A 150 9.97 -23.14 10.58
C GLN A 150 11.01 -23.55 9.54
N GLN A 151 12.14 -22.84 9.49
CA GLN A 151 13.34 -23.37 8.86
C GLN A 151 13.63 -24.70 9.56
N ALA A 152 13.38 -25.80 8.84
CA ALA A 152 13.85 -27.11 9.24
C ALA A 152 15.37 -27.12 9.02
N GLU A 153 16.08 -27.15 10.15
CA GLU A 153 17.49 -27.50 10.39
C GLU A 153 18.61 -26.69 9.69
#